data_AF-A0A318D2W6-F1
#
_entry.id   AF-A0A318D2W6-F1
#
_cell.length_a   1.000
_cell.length_b   1.000
_cell.length_c   1.000
_cell.angle_alpha   90.00
_cell.angle_beta   90.00
_cell.angle_gamma   90.00
#
_symmetry.space_group_name_H-M   'P 1'
#
loop_
_entity.id
_entity.type
_entity.pdbx_description
1 polymer ?
#
loop_
_entity_poly.entity_id
_entity_poly.type
_entity_poly.pdbx_seq_one_letter_code
_entity_poly.pdbx_strand_id
1 'polypeptide(L)'
;MFEQYKMDQFPAEQLNKLTNELRVQGFEIETKWKKGSKATDDISEANLFELKVSGKWVLRQQQKAGTVRLSRLNKEQKNLFLSALKKHGLYTKPDWTLGLVLTSIYFILLFVALADAPSKLYKIGLPIAMVAMLCFIGIALIRAKQIIPDGTNFLVWIIGILAVLISAPLSVINIPLIHTIYRYGLYRRVNTVEKVTV
;
A
#
# COMPACT_ATOMS: atom_id res chain seq x y z
N MET A 1 -4.52 6.43 5.75
CA MET A 1 -4.45 5.16 4.98
C MET A 1 -3.01 4.68 4.97
N PHE A 2 -2.76 3.38 4.72
CA PHE A 2 -1.41 2.81 4.67
C PHE A 2 -0.93 2.75 3.22
N GLU A 3 0.31 3.16 3.01
CA GLU A 3 1.00 3.05 1.74
C GLU A 3 2.06 1.96 1.86
N GLN A 4 2.43 1.31 0.77
CA GLN A 4 3.26 0.11 0.83
C GLN A 4 4.46 0.22 -0.10
N TYR A 5 5.51 -0.54 0.18
CA TYR A 5 6.59 -0.83 -0.75
C TYR A 5 7.09 -2.26 -0.55
N LYS A 6 7.88 -2.77 -1.49
CA LYS A 6 8.50 -4.09 -1.38
C LYS A 6 9.95 -3.97 -1.82
N MET A 7 10.85 -4.53 -1.02
CA MET A 7 12.28 -4.60 -1.31
C MET A 7 12.68 -6.04 -1.65
N ASP A 8 13.85 -6.23 -2.24
CA ASP A 8 14.36 -7.58 -2.54
C ASP A 8 14.83 -8.32 -1.29
N GLN A 9 15.31 -7.57 -0.30
CA GLN A 9 15.77 -8.04 1.00
C GLN A 9 15.38 -7.06 2.11
N PHE A 10 15.54 -7.46 3.38
CA PHE A 10 15.29 -6.57 4.51
C PHE A 10 16.38 -5.47 4.54
N PRO A 11 16.04 -4.19 4.32
CA PRO A 11 17.02 -3.15 4.05
C PRO A 11 17.52 -2.51 5.36
N ALA A 12 18.14 -3.30 6.25
CA ALA A 12 18.49 -2.87 7.60
C ALA A 12 19.39 -1.62 7.61
N GLU A 13 20.40 -1.60 6.73
CA GLU A 13 21.33 -0.48 6.61
C GLU A 13 20.64 0.80 6.12
N GLN A 14 19.77 0.70 5.10
CA GLN A 14 19.03 1.83 4.56
C GLN A 14 18.04 2.39 5.59
N LEU A 15 17.40 1.51 6.38
CA LEU A 15 16.50 1.92 7.47
C LEU A 15 17.26 2.65 8.59
N ASN A 16 18.47 2.18 8.93
CA ASN A 16 19.32 2.87 9.91
C ASN A 16 19.77 4.25 9.40
N LYS A 17 20.17 4.33 8.13
CA LYS A 17 20.52 5.60 7.46
C LYS A 17 19.34 6.58 7.44
N LEU A 18 18.14 6.09 7.11
CA LEU A 18 16.89 6.86 7.17
C LEU A 18 16.65 7.41 8.59
N THR A 19 16.76 6.57 9.62
CA THR A 19 16.49 7.00 11.01
C THR A 19 17.48 8.04 11.49
N ASN A 20 18.76 7.90 11.14
CA ASN A 20 19.77 8.86 11.54
C ASN A 20 19.54 10.21 10.86
N GLU A 21 19.22 10.22 9.57
CA GLU A 21 18.90 11.46 8.85
C GLU A 21 17.68 12.16 9.43
N LEU A 22 16.62 11.42 9.75
CA LEU A 22 15.45 12.01 10.40
C LEU A 22 15.81 12.63 11.76
N ARG A 23 16.56 11.92 12.62
CA ARG A 23 17.01 12.48 13.91
C ARG A 23 17.83 13.76 13.75
N VAL A 24 18.75 13.80 12.78
CA VAL A 24 19.56 14.99 12.47
C VAL A 24 18.68 16.16 12.02
N GLN A 25 17.58 15.89 11.31
CA GLN A 25 16.59 16.89 10.91
C GLN A 25 15.60 17.26 12.03
N GLY A 26 15.86 16.86 13.28
CA GLY A 26 15.04 17.24 14.44
C GLY A 26 13.77 16.41 14.62
N PHE A 27 13.62 15.27 13.94
CA PHE A 27 12.50 14.37 14.18
C PHE A 27 12.67 13.64 15.52
N GLU A 28 11.73 13.86 16.43
CA GLU A 28 11.55 13.01 17.60
C GLU A 28 10.98 11.65 17.18
N ILE A 29 11.88 10.68 16.97
CA ILE A 29 11.54 9.33 16.53
C ILE A 29 11.93 8.27 17.55
N GLU A 30 11.04 7.29 17.72
CA GLU A 30 11.33 6.03 18.40
C GLU A 30 11.50 4.93 17.36
N THR A 31 12.55 4.12 17.50
CA THR A 31 12.84 2.99 16.61
C THR A 31 12.80 1.68 17.38
N LYS A 32 12.18 0.64 16.82
CA LYS A 32 12.21 -0.72 17.38
C LYS A 32 12.66 -1.72 16.33
N TRP A 33 13.67 -2.51 16.67
CA TRP A 33 14.17 -3.62 15.88
C TRP A 33 13.76 -4.94 16.53
N LYS A 34 13.32 -5.92 15.73
CA LYS A 34 12.94 -7.25 16.21
C LYS A 34 13.42 -8.37 15.30
N LYS A 35 13.72 -9.52 15.90
CA LYS A 35 13.90 -10.81 15.25
C LYS A 35 12.72 -11.71 15.65
N GLY A 36 11.72 -11.79 14.78
CA GLY A 36 10.44 -12.41 15.10
C GLY A 36 9.68 -11.59 16.15
N SER A 37 9.37 -12.19 17.30
CA SER A 37 8.65 -11.52 18.39
C SER A 37 9.55 -10.77 19.38
N LYS A 38 10.86 -11.07 19.41
CA LYS A 38 11.81 -10.53 20.39
C LYS A 38 12.46 -9.24 19.90
N ALA A 39 12.65 -8.29 20.81
CA ALA A 39 13.50 -7.13 20.55
C ALA A 39 14.94 -7.60 20.32
N THR A 40 15.66 -6.91 19.43
CA THR A 40 17.07 -7.17 19.15
C THR A 40 17.80 -5.83 19.04
N ASP A 41 19.00 -5.78 19.60
CA ASP A 41 19.92 -4.65 19.40
C ASP A 41 20.82 -4.89 18.17
N ASP A 42 20.96 -6.15 17.75
CA ASP A 42 21.63 -6.49 16.50
C ASP A 42 20.69 -6.23 15.31
N ILE A 43 21.00 -5.16 14.58
CA ILE A 43 20.27 -4.69 13.40
C ILE A 43 20.40 -5.70 12.24
N SER A 44 21.50 -6.43 12.16
CA SER A 44 21.76 -7.37 11.05
C SER A 44 20.85 -8.59 11.08
N GLU A 45 20.43 -9.01 12.27
CA GLU A 45 19.52 -10.14 12.46
C GLU A 45 18.04 -9.76 12.48
N ALA A 46 17.74 -8.46 12.42
CA ALA A 46 16.38 -7.97 12.49
C ALA A 46 15.60 -8.37 11.21
N ASN A 47 14.36 -8.79 11.41
CA ASN A 47 13.42 -9.04 10.31
C ASN A 47 12.17 -8.16 10.41
N LEU A 48 12.09 -7.32 11.44
CA LEU A 48 11.05 -6.33 11.63
C LEU A 48 11.66 -5.05 12.19
N PHE A 49 11.24 -3.93 11.60
CA PHE A 49 11.59 -2.58 12.03
C PHE A 49 10.33 -1.73 12.15
N GLU A 50 10.24 -0.93 13.21
CA GLU A 50 9.18 0.06 13.41
C GLU A 50 9.79 1.42 13.75
N LEU A 51 9.28 2.45 13.08
CA LEU A 51 9.54 3.85 13.38
C LEU A 51 8.24 4.52 13.83
N LYS A 52 8.30 5.18 14.98
CA LYS A 52 7.19 5.95 15.55
C LYS A 52 7.55 7.42 15.68
N VAL A 53 6.55 8.27 15.52
CA VAL A 53 6.60 9.71 15.79
C VAL A 53 5.47 10.01 16.77
N SER A 54 5.78 10.64 17.90
CA SER A 54 4.81 10.92 18.97
C SER A 54 4.00 9.68 19.40
N GLY A 55 4.70 8.56 19.64
CA GLY A 55 4.11 7.26 20.02
C GLY A 55 3.31 6.53 18.93
N LYS A 56 3.05 7.15 17.77
CA LYS A 56 2.29 6.56 16.66
C LYS A 56 3.24 6.04 15.60
N TRP A 57 3.05 4.79 15.16
CA TRP A 57 3.89 4.25 14.10
C TRP A 57 3.64 4.94 12.75
N VAL A 58 4.74 5.28 12.08
CA VAL A 58 4.78 5.96 10.78
C VAL A 58 5.36 5.06 9.71
N LEU A 59 6.35 4.24 10.04
CA LEU A 59 6.95 3.27 9.12
C LEU A 59 7.09 1.93 9.83
N ARG A 60 6.73 0.85 9.14
CA ARG A 60 6.95 -0.53 9.58
C ARG A 60 7.51 -1.33 8.41
N GLN A 61 8.65 -1.98 8.60
CA GLN A 61 9.20 -2.95 7.67
C GLN A 61 9.07 -4.33 8.32
N GLN A 62 8.56 -5.32 7.57
CA GLN A 62 8.55 -6.72 7.96
C GLN A 62 9.09 -7.55 6.79
N GLN A 63 10.24 -8.18 6.99
CA GLN A 63 11.01 -8.85 5.94
C GLN A 63 11.19 -7.94 4.70
N LYS A 64 10.56 -8.30 3.59
CA LYS A 64 10.64 -7.58 2.31
C LYS A 64 9.55 -6.52 2.16
N ALA A 65 8.54 -6.49 3.02
CA ALA A 65 7.37 -5.62 2.87
C ALA A 65 7.45 -4.41 3.83
N GLY A 66 7.34 -3.22 3.26
CA GLY A 66 7.30 -1.95 3.99
C GLY A 66 5.92 -1.31 3.96
N THR A 67 5.53 -0.68 5.06
CA THR A 67 4.26 0.03 5.20
C THR A 67 4.49 1.40 5.82
N VAL A 68 3.91 2.44 5.22
CA VAL A 68 4.06 3.85 5.58
C VAL A 68 2.70 4.47 5.92
N ARG A 69 2.67 5.29 6.97
CA ARG A 69 1.50 6.03 7.49
C ARG A 69 1.74 7.54 7.43
N LEU A 70 1.69 8.10 6.23
CA LEU A 70 1.90 9.55 6.05
C LEU A 70 0.82 10.41 6.73
N SER A 71 -0.38 9.88 6.95
CA SER A 71 -1.46 10.59 7.65
C SER A 71 -1.20 10.80 9.15
N ARG A 72 -0.05 10.36 9.67
CA ARG A 72 0.39 10.59 11.06
C ARG A 72 1.42 11.71 11.16
N LEU A 73 1.84 12.28 10.03
CA LEU A 73 2.81 13.35 9.93
C LEU A 73 2.10 14.64 9.54
N ASN A 74 2.59 15.78 10.03
CA ASN A 74 2.20 17.08 9.50
C ASN A 74 2.80 17.30 8.09
N LYS A 75 2.46 18.41 7.42
CA LYS A 75 2.87 18.67 6.03
C LYS A 75 4.40 18.74 5.87
N GLU A 76 5.09 19.45 6.76
CA GLU A 76 6.55 19.60 6.73
C GLU A 76 7.25 18.27 7.00
N GLN A 77 6.84 17.59 8.07
CA GLN A 77 7.32 16.25 8.42
C GLN A 77 7.12 15.27 7.26
N LYS A 78 5.95 15.31 6.61
CA LYS A 78 5.66 14.44 5.47
C LYS A 78 6.64 14.68 4.32
N ASN A 79 6.97 15.93 4.01
CA ASN A 79 7.91 16.25 2.93
C ASN A 79 9.35 15.82 3.26
N LEU A 80 9.80 16.07 4.49
CA LEU A 80 11.12 15.61 4.96
C LEU A 80 11.20 14.09 4.93
N PHE A 81 10.20 13.41 5.47
CA PHE A 81 10.13 11.95 5.49
C PHE A 81 10.11 11.34 4.09
N LEU A 82 9.32 11.88 3.16
CA LEU A 82 9.29 11.42 1.77
C LEU A 82 10.60 11.69 1.04
N SER A 83 11.26 12.81 1.31
CA SER A 83 12.58 13.13 0.75
C SER A 83 13.64 12.14 1.23
N ALA A 84 13.62 11.81 2.53
CA ALA A 84 14.52 10.82 3.10
C ALA A 84 14.26 9.42 2.54
N LEU A 85 12.99 9.01 2.36
CA LEU A 85 12.65 7.75 1.67
C LEU A 85 13.20 7.71 0.24
N LYS A 86 13.10 8.83 -0.49
CA LYS A 86 13.63 8.97 -1.86
C LYS A 86 15.14 8.74 -1.88
N LYS A 87 15.85 9.45 -1.01
CA LYS A 87 17.32 9.44 -0.93
C LYS A 87 17.88 8.05 -0.59
N HIS A 88 17.22 7.32 0.31
CA HIS A 88 17.65 5.97 0.72
C HIS A 88 17.05 4.83 -0.09
N GLY A 89 16.28 5.13 -1.15
CA GLY A 89 15.70 4.10 -2.03
C GLY A 89 14.67 3.20 -1.35
N LEU A 90 13.98 3.67 -0.31
CA LEU A 90 12.99 2.91 0.46
C LEU A 90 11.59 3.01 -0.19
N TYR A 91 11.56 2.81 -1.50
CA TYR A 91 10.37 2.79 -2.34
C TYR A 91 10.71 2.08 -3.65
N THR A 92 9.73 1.46 -4.29
CA THR A 92 9.95 0.72 -5.53
C THR A 92 8.85 0.99 -6.54
N LYS A 93 9.23 1.02 -7.82
CA LYS A 93 8.24 1.07 -8.90
C LYS A 93 7.39 -0.21 -8.85
N PRO A 94 6.06 -0.09 -8.79
CA PRO A 94 5.19 -1.26 -8.76
C PRO A 94 5.16 -1.95 -10.13
N ASP A 95 5.20 -3.28 -10.12
CA ASP A 95 4.90 -4.11 -11.28
C ASP A 95 3.39 -4.39 -11.34
N TRP A 96 2.79 -4.05 -12.48
CA TRP A 96 1.36 -4.19 -12.73
C TRP A 96 1.02 -5.52 -13.40
N THR A 97 2.00 -6.22 -13.97
CA THR A 97 1.79 -7.35 -14.88
C THR A 97 0.94 -8.44 -14.24
N LEU A 98 1.38 -8.95 -13.08
CA LEU A 98 0.65 -10.00 -12.36
C LEU A 98 -0.75 -9.56 -11.95
N GLY A 99 -0.89 -8.33 -11.45
CA GLY A 99 -2.19 -7.78 -11.03
C GLY A 99 -3.17 -7.68 -12.19
N LEU A 100 -2.72 -7.16 -13.33
CA LEU A 100 -3.56 -7.04 -14.53
C LEU A 100 -3.94 -8.40 -15.10
N VAL A 101 -2.99 -9.33 -15.24
CA VAL A 101 -3.25 -10.69 -15.75
C VAL A 101 -4.29 -11.41 -14.90
N LEU A 102 -4.11 -11.39 -13.58
CA LEU A 102 -5.03 -12.05 -12.65
C LEU A 102 -6.41 -11.40 -12.67
N THR A 103 -6.49 -10.07 -12.71
CA THR A 103 -7.76 -9.34 -12.85
C THR A 103 -8.45 -9.65 -14.18
N SER A 104 -7.71 -9.78 -15.29
CA SER A 104 -8.27 -10.21 -16.57
C SER A 104 -8.83 -11.63 -16.51
N ILE A 105 -8.10 -12.57 -15.92
CA ILE A 105 -8.58 -13.95 -15.70
C ILE A 105 -9.84 -13.95 -14.84
N TYR A 106 -9.88 -13.14 -13.78
CA TYR A 106 -11.05 -12.97 -12.93
C TYR A 106 -12.29 -12.53 -13.73
N PHE A 107 -12.17 -11.53 -14.58
CA PHE A 107 -13.30 -11.08 -15.41
C PHE A 107 -13.73 -12.11 -16.45
N ILE A 108 -12.79 -12.87 -17.03
CA ILE A 108 -13.11 -13.98 -17.95
C ILE A 108 -13.90 -15.06 -17.20
N LEU A 109 -13.45 -15.47 -16.01
CA LEU A 109 -14.13 -16.46 -15.19
C LEU A 109 -15.54 -16.00 -14.78
N LEU A 110 -15.70 -14.72 -14.41
CA LEU A 110 -17.02 -14.17 -14.12
C LEU A 110 -17.93 -14.16 -15.35
N PHE A 111 -17.40 -13.88 -16.54
CA PHE A 111 -18.17 -13.91 -17.77
C PHE A 111 -18.64 -15.33 -18.11
N VAL A 112 -17.76 -16.32 -17.96
CA VAL A 112 -18.13 -17.74 -18.14
C VAL A 112 -19.18 -18.17 -17.11
N ALA A 113 -19.00 -17.78 -15.85
CA ALA A 113 -19.97 -18.08 -14.78
C ALA A 113 -21.33 -17.41 -15.01
N LEU A 114 -21.36 -16.23 -15.64
CA LEU A 114 -22.58 -15.54 -16.03
C LEU A 114 -23.33 -16.27 -17.15
N ALA A 115 -22.60 -16.82 -18.13
CA ALA A 115 -23.19 -17.56 -19.25
C ALA A 115 -23.92 -18.83 -18.77
N ASP A 116 -23.38 -19.50 -17.74
CA ASP A 116 -23.94 -20.73 -17.16
C ASP A 116 -24.76 -20.48 -15.88
N ALA A 117 -25.13 -19.22 -15.60
CA ALA A 117 -25.79 -18.86 -14.35
C ALA A 117 -27.19 -19.50 -14.24
N PRO A 118 -27.45 -20.35 -13.22
CA PRO A 118 -28.67 -21.15 -13.13
C PRO A 118 -29.91 -20.34 -12.69
N SER A 119 -29.72 -19.16 -12.08
CA SER A 119 -30.82 -18.35 -11.55
C SER A 119 -30.76 -16.90 -12.04
N LYS A 120 -31.94 -16.26 -12.09
CA LYS A 120 -32.04 -14.81 -12.38
C LYS A 120 -31.25 -13.95 -11.38
N LEU A 121 -31.16 -14.40 -10.12
CA LEU A 121 -30.39 -13.72 -9.08
C LEU A 121 -28.89 -13.70 -9.42
N TYR A 122 -28.33 -14.82 -9.90
CA TYR A 122 -26.93 -14.86 -10.34
C TYR A 122 -26.71 -14.00 -11.59
N LYS A 123 -27.65 -14.02 -12.54
CA LYS A 123 -27.60 -13.21 -13.76
C LYS A 123 -27.61 -11.69 -13.52
N ILE A 124 -28.17 -11.25 -12.39
CA ILE A 124 -28.19 -9.83 -11.98
C ILE A 124 -27.02 -9.52 -11.04
N GLY A 125 -26.75 -10.39 -10.07
CA GLY A 125 -25.73 -10.18 -9.04
C GLY A 125 -24.30 -10.17 -9.59
N LEU A 126 -23.99 -11.05 -10.56
CA LEU A 126 -22.65 -11.13 -11.15
C LEU A 126 -22.26 -9.85 -11.92
N PRO A 127 -23.11 -9.28 -12.81
CA PRO A 127 -22.83 -7.98 -13.43
C PRO A 127 -22.65 -6.84 -12.42
N ILE A 128 -23.47 -6.80 -11.36
CA ILE A 128 -23.35 -5.79 -10.30
C ILE A 128 -21.98 -5.91 -9.62
N ALA A 129 -21.53 -7.14 -9.32
CA ALA A 129 -20.22 -7.38 -8.73
C ALA A 129 -19.07 -6.97 -9.67
N MET A 130 -19.19 -7.23 -10.98
CA MET A 130 -18.20 -6.78 -11.97
C MET A 130 -18.08 -5.26 -12.00
N VAL A 131 -19.21 -4.56 -12.08
CA VAL A 131 -19.24 -3.09 -12.08
C VAL A 131 -18.70 -2.54 -10.77
N ALA A 132 -19.11 -3.08 -9.63
CA ALA A 132 -18.62 -2.66 -8.32
C ALA A 132 -17.10 -2.87 -8.20
N MET A 133 -16.56 -3.96 -8.75
CA MET A 133 -15.12 -4.21 -8.76
C MET A 133 -14.36 -3.25 -9.67
N LEU A 134 -14.87 -2.97 -10.87
CA LEU A 134 -14.29 -1.95 -11.76
C LEU A 134 -14.29 -0.56 -11.11
N CYS A 135 -15.40 -0.19 -10.46
CA CYS A 135 -15.50 1.05 -9.69
C CYS A 135 -14.47 1.09 -8.56
N PHE A 136 -14.33 0.00 -7.80
CA PHE A 136 -13.33 -0.09 -6.73
C PHE A 136 -11.90 0.09 -7.26
N ILE A 137 -11.51 -0.61 -8.33
CA ILE A 137 -10.21 -0.48 -8.97
C ILE A 137 -10.00 0.95 -9.49
N GLY A 138 -10.98 1.49 -10.20
CA GLY A 138 -10.94 2.84 -10.75
C GLY A 138 -10.72 3.91 -9.67
N ILE A 139 -11.49 3.85 -8.59
CA ILE A 139 -11.34 4.81 -7.49
C ILE A 139 -9.99 4.62 -6.78
N ALA A 140 -9.54 3.38 -6.56
CA ALA A 140 -8.23 3.11 -5.96
C ALA A 140 -7.09 3.69 -6.82
N LEU A 141 -7.19 3.62 -8.16
CA LEU A 141 -6.24 4.24 -9.08
C LEU A 141 -6.30 5.78 -9.05
N ILE A 142 -7.49 6.37 -9.11
CA ILE A 142 -7.69 7.82 -9.02
C ILE A 142 -7.09 8.36 -7.72
N ARG A 143 -7.27 7.62 -6.62
CA ARG A 143 -6.68 7.96 -5.33
C ARG A 143 -5.16 7.81 -5.32
N ALA A 144 -4.61 6.75 -5.89
CA ALA A 144 -3.16 6.62 -6.00
C ALA A 144 -2.55 7.75 -6.86
N LYS A 145 -3.34 8.31 -7.79
CA LYS A 145 -3.06 9.56 -8.51
C LYS A 145 -3.41 10.84 -7.73
N GLN A 146 -3.73 10.77 -6.44
CA GLN A 146 -4.02 11.93 -5.57
C GLN A 146 -5.03 12.93 -6.16
N ILE A 147 -5.94 12.46 -7.02
CA ILE A 147 -6.95 13.34 -7.65
C ILE A 147 -8.06 13.68 -6.64
N ILE A 148 -8.27 12.81 -5.63
CA ILE A 148 -9.33 12.95 -4.62
C ILE A 148 -8.72 13.16 -3.23
N PRO A 149 -9.26 14.09 -2.41
CA PRO A 149 -8.82 14.32 -1.04
C PRO A 149 -9.05 13.11 -0.12
N ASP A 150 -8.23 12.99 0.93
CA ASP A 150 -8.19 11.83 1.83
C ASP A 150 -9.48 11.59 2.64
N GLY A 151 -10.48 12.47 2.59
CA GLY A 151 -11.77 12.34 3.31
C GLY A 151 -12.84 11.50 2.59
N THR A 152 -12.76 11.35 1.26
CA THR A 152 -13.84 10.76 0.43
C THR A 152 -13.87 9.22 0.43
N ASN A 153 -13.28 8.58 1.45
CA ASN A 153 -12.90 7.16 1.41
C ASN A 153 -14.01 6.19 1.76
N PHE A 154 -15.00 6.62 2.53
CA PHE A 154 -15.97 5.73 3.15
C PHE A 154 -16.82 5.00 2.09
N LEU A 155 -17.29 5.74 1.06
CA LEU A 155 -18.09 5.18 -0.02
C LEU A 155 -17.33 4.11 -0.83
N VAL A 156 -16.04 4.33 -1.05
CA VAL A 156 -15.15 3.42 -1.80
C VAL A 156 -14.99 2.08 -1.09
N TRP A 157 -14.85 2.13 0.23
CA TRP A 157 -14.76 0.93 1.05
C TRP A 157 -16.06 0.15 1.05
N ILE A 158 -17.21 0.83 1.14
CA ILE A 158 -18.53 0.16 1.06
C ILE A 158 -18.68 -0.56 -0.28
N ILE A 159 -18.42 0.13 -1.40
CA ILE A 159 -18.53 -0.45 -2.74
C ILE A 159 -17.56 -1.62 -2.92
N GLY A 160 -16.31 -1.49 -2.45
CA GLY A 160 -15.32 -2.55 -2.51
C GLY A 160 -15.67 -3.78 -1.67
N ILE A 161 -16.15 -3.57 -0.43
CA ILE A 161 -16.56 -4.66 0.46
C ILE A 161 -17.75 -5.42 -0.15
N LEU A 162 -18.74 -4.71 -0.69
CA LEU A 162 -19.88 -5.34 -1.35
C LEU A 162 -19.45 -6.15 -2.59
N ALA A 163 -18.54 -5.61 -3.42
CA ALA A 163 -17.99 -6.34 -4.57
C ALA A 163 -17.28 -7.63 -4.16
N VAL A 164 -16.47 -7.56 -3.10
CA VAL A 164 -15.73 -8.71 -2.54
C VAL A 164 -16.69 -9.75 -1.96
N LEU A 165 -17.71 -9.35 -1.20
CA LEU A 165 -18.68 -10.27 -0.58
C LEU A 165 -19.48 -11.04 -1.63
N ILE A 166 -19.83 -10.41 -2.75
CA ILE A 166 -20.60 -11.06 -3.83
C ILE A 166 -19.73 -12.03 -4.66
N SER A 167 -18.40 -11.86 -4.66
CA SER A 167 -17.45 -12.61 -5.50
C SER A 167 -16.41 -13.40 -4.70
N ALA A 168 -16.70 -13.69 -3.42
CA ALA A 168 -15.71 -13.95 -2.36
C ALA A 168 -14.52 -14.88 -2.68
N PRO A 169 -14.63 -16.04 -3.36
CA PRO A 169 -13.43 -16.83 -3.69
C PRO A 169 -12.59 -16.17 -4.80
N LEU A 170 -13.25 -15.63 -5.82
CA LEU A 170 -12.62 -15.07 -7.00
C LEU A 170 -12.00 -13.68 -6.70
N SER A 171 -12.54 -12.94 -5.73
CA SER A 171 -12.01 -11.62 -5.34
C SER A 171 -10.55 -11.64 -4.85
N VAL A 172 -10.09 -12.76 -4.28
CA VAL A 172 -8.71 -12.97 -3.81
C VAL A 172 -7.70 -12.83 -4.96
N ILE A 173 -8.12 -13.17 -6.18
CA ILE A 173 -7.33 -13.04 -7.41
C ILE A 173 -6.91 -11.59 -7.66
N ASN A 174 -7.67 -10.61 -7.14
CA ASN A 174 -7.39 -9.19 -7.32
C ASN A 174 -6.50 -8.57 -6.22
N ILE A 175 -6.15 -9.33 -5.17
CA ILE A 175 -5.26 -8.86 -4.09
C ILE A 175 -3.91 -8.32 -4.64
N PRO A 176 -3.25 -8.98 -5.61
CA PRO A 176 -2.02 -8.46 -6.19
C PRO A 176 -2.19 -7.07 -6.81
N LEU A 177 -3.28 -6.81 -7.54
CA LEU A 177 -3.57 -5.51 -8.11
C LEU A 177 -3.76 -4.45 -7.02
N ILE A 178 -4.47 -4.79 -5.94
CA ILE A 178 -4.68 -3.89 -4.79
C ILE A 178 -3.34 -3.51 -4.15
N HIS A 179 -2.44 -4.48 -3.92
CA HIS A 179 -1.10 -4.20 -3.41
C HIS A 179 -0.30 -3.31 -4.36
N THR A 180 -0.37 -3.55 -5.67
CA THR A 180 0.28 -2.73 -6.69
C THR A 180 -0.23 -1.29 -6.64
N ILE A 181 -1.54 -1.06 -6.45
CA ILE A 181 -2.11 0.28 -6.31
C ILE A 181 -1.59 1.00 -5.06
N TYR A 182 -1.53 0.32 -3.91
CA TYR A 182 -0.97 0.91 -2.68
C TYR A 182 0.51 1.26 -2.80
N ARG A 183 1.27 0.43 -3.52
CA ARG A 183 2.68 0.71 -3.85
C ARG A 183 2.84 1.90 -4.80
N TYR A 184 1.96 1.98 -5.79
CA TYR A 184 1.93 3.10 -6.72
C TYR A 184 1.66 4.44 -6.01
N GLY A 185 0.78 4.44 -5.00
CA GLY A 185 0.51 5.62 -4.17
C GLY A 185 1.78 6.17 -3.51
N LEU A 186 2.56 5.31 -2.85
CA LEU A 186 3.84 5.73 -2.24
C LEU A 186 4.85 6.17 -3.31
N TYR A 187 5.04 5.36 -4.36
CA TYR A 187 5.98 5.63 -5.44
C TYR A 187 5.73 7.01 -6.06
N ARG A 188 4.47 7.35 -6.32
CA ARG A 188 4.11 8.65 -6.88
C ARG A 188 4.42 9.78 -5.90
N ARG A 189 4.02 9.65 -4.63
CA ARG A 189 4.28 10.66 -3.59
C ARG A 189 5.77 10.97 -3.46
N VAL A 190 6.60 9.93 -3.35
CA VAL A 190 8.06 10.07 -3.25
C VAL A 190 8.65 10.79 -4.47
N ASN A 191 8.17 10.47 -5.68
CA ASN A 191 8.66 11.10 -6.90
C ASN A 191 8.15 12.54 -7.11
N THR A 192 6.99 12.89 -6.58
CA THR A 192 6.42 14.26 -6.67
C THR A 192 6.93 15.22 -5.61
N VAL A 193 7.64 14.74 -4.59
CA VAL A 193 8.24 15.63 -3.58
C VAL A 193 9.37 16.41 -4.23
N GLU A 194 9.25 17.75 -4.20
CA GLU A 194 10.29 18.69 -4.60
C GLU A 194 11.56 18.39 -3.78
N LYS A 195 12.73 18.49 -4.41
CA LYS A 195 13.99 18.31 -3.69
C LYS A 195 14.05 19.38 -2.59
N VAL A 196 14.01 18.96 -1.33
CA VAL A 196 14.40 19.82 -0.22
C VAL A 196 15.92 19.97 -0.36
N THR A 197 16.36 21.07 -0.97
CA THR A 197 17.75 21.51 -0.91
C THR A 197 18.01 21.97 0.52
N VAL A 198 18.72 21.14 1.27
CA VAL A 198 19.36 21.50 2.55
C VAL A 198 20.67 22.19 2.24
#